data_AF-A0A1Y5F106-F1
#
_entry.id   AF-A0A1Y5F106-F1
#
_cell.length_a   1.000
_cell.length_b   1.000
_cell.length_c   1.000
_cell.angle_alpha   90.00
_cell.angle_beta   90.00
_cell.angle_gamma   90.00
#
_symmetry.space_group_name_H-M   'P 1'
#
loop_
_entity.id
_entity.type
_entity.pdbx_description
1 polymer ?
#
loop_
_entity_poly.entity_id
_entity_poly.type
_entity_poly.pdbx_seq_one_letter_code
_entity_poly.pdbx_strand_id
1 'polypeptide(L)'
;MNIADIYDYLNSEEAIEYSKLSPESKLVEDLGIEGDDFSELIESFSKKYDIDMDSYLWYFHHREEGWNLGALIFKPPYAQVKTIPVTPEVLLAAAKTKVWPVKYPNHKLKPGRPDVLFNQVLFGGIAIFGVVIWLFERNST
;
A
#
# COMPACT_ATOMS: atom_id res chain seq x y z
N MET A 1 -3.22 -22.50 14.17
CA MET A 1 -2.38 -21.40 13.68
C MET A 1 -0.99 -21.48 14.27
N ASN A 2 -0.03 -21.85 13.46
CA ASN A 2 1.40 -21.79 13.71
C ASN A 2 2.08 -20.98 12.58
N ILE A 3 3.41 -20.84 12.63
CA ILE A 3 4.14 -20.06 11.63
C ILE A 3 4.13 -20.71 10.23
N ALA A 4 4.08 -22.04 10.16
CA ALA A 4 4.00 -22.75 8.88
C ALA A 4 2.68 -22.46 8.16
N ASP A 5 1.57 -22.34 8.89
CA ASP A 5 0.28 -21.93 8.30
C ASP A 5 0.36 -20.54 7.62
N ILE A 6 1.20 -19.64 8.16
CA ILE A 6 1.46 -18.31 7.58
C ILE A 6 2.38 -18.42 6.36
N TYR A 7 3.40 -19.27 6.41
CA TYR A 7 4.28 -19.50 5.27
C TYR A 7 3.53 -20.13 4.09
N ASP A 8 2.66 -21.10 4.35
CA ASP A 8 1.80 -21.70 3.34
C ASP A 8 0.88 -20.66 2.69
N TYR A 9 0.35 -19.74 3.50
CA TYR A 9 -0.45 -18.62 3.00
C TYR A 9 0.36 -17.66 2.12
N LEU A 10 1.53 -17.22 2.58
CA LEU A 10 2.41 -16.32 1.82
C LEU A 10 2.89 -16.98 0.51
N ASN A 11 3.18 -18.28 0.54
CA ASN A 11 3.53 -19.03 -0.65
C ASN A 11 2.34 -19.12 -1.63
N SER A 12 1.11 -19.29 -1.14
CA SER A 12 -0.07 -19.42 -2.02
C SER A 12 -0.50 -18.12 -2.67
N GLU A 13 -0.41 -16.99 -1.96
CA GLU A 13 -0.84 -15.69 -2.49
C GLU A 13 0.26 -15.02 -3.35
N GLU A 14 1.52 -15.09 -2.92
CA GLU A 14 2.62 -14.30 -3.50
C GLU A 14 3.70 -15.15 -4.19
N ALA A 15 3.48 -16.47 -4.29
CA ALA A 15 4.45 -17.43 -4.85
C ALA A 15 5.86 -17.37 -4.21
N ILE A 16 5.96 -16.97 -2.94
CA ILE A 16 7.24 -16.82 -2.23
C ILE A 16 7.84 -18.18 -1.92
N GLU A 17 9.10 -18.40 -2.31
CA GLU A 17 9.86 -19.59 -1.92
C GLU A 17 10.04 -19.69 -0.40
N TYR A 18 9.74 -20.86 0.18
CA TYR A 18 9.96 -21.13 1.61
C TYR A 18 11.40 -20.85 2.10
N SER A 19 12.39 -20.99 1.21
CA SER A 19 13.80 -20.70 1.50
C SER A 19 14.06 -19.24 1.91
N LYS A 20 13.19 -18.31 1.50
CA LYS A 20 13.26 -16.88 1.83
C LYS A 20 12.45 -16.49 3.07
N LEU A 21 11.61 -17.41 3.55
CA LEU A 21 10.72 -17.16 4.67
C LEU A 21 11.42 -17.43 6.01
N SER A 22 11.40 -16.41 6.85
CA SER A 22 11.74 -16.48 8.26
C SER A 22 10.71 -15.68 9.07
N PRO A 23 10.58 -15.89 10.39
CA PRO A 23 9.59 -15.18 11.19
C PRO A 23 9.74 -13.66 11.13
N GLU A 24 10.98 -13.20 10.89
CA GLU A 24 11.39 -11.80 10.88
C GLU A 24 11.59 -11.23 9.47
N SER A 25 11.39 -12.04 8.41
CA SER A 25 11.50 -11.57 7.03
C SER A 25 10.47 -10.46 6.82
N LYS A 26 10.93 -9.29 6.39
CA LYS A 26 10.08 -8.14 6.15
C LYS A 26 9.42 -8.29 4.78
N LEU A 27 8.09 -8.21 4.75
CA LEU A 27 7.34 -8.42 3.52
C LEU A 27 7.79 -7.48 2.39
N VAL A 28 8.09 -6.21 2.70
CA VAL A 28 8.58 -5.24 1.72
C VAL A 28 10.07 -5.45 1.42
N GLU A 29 10.94 -5.28 2.41
CA GLU A 29 12.38 -5.20 2.13
C GLU A 29 13.04 -6.53 1.77
N ASP A 30 12.57 -7.64 2.34
CA ASP A 30 13.18 -8.96 2.14
C ASP A 30 12.44 -9.79 1.08
N LEU A 31 11.12 -9.61 0.97
CA LEU A 31 10.27 -10.41 0.08
C LEU A 31 9.76 -9.64 -1.14
N GLY A 32 9.86 -8.30 -1.16
CA GLY A 32 9.47 -7.48 -2.30
C GLY A 32 7.97 -7.28 -2.48
N ILE A 33 7.15 -7.67 -1.50
CA ILE A 33 5.70 -7.43 -1.50
C ILE A 33 5.49 -5.96 -1.12
N GLU A 34 5.08 -5.12 -2.07
CA GLU A 34 4.88 -3.68 -1.86
C GLU A 34 3.63 -3.22 -2.62
N GLY A 35 3.17 -1.98 -2.41
CA GLY A 35 2.15 -1.39 -3.27
C GLY A 35 0.81 -2.09 -3.19
N ASP A 36 0.23 -2.36 -4.35
CA ASP A 36 -1.07 -3.02 -4.45
C ASP A 36 -0.97 -4.49 -4.03
N ASP A 37 0.13 -5.20 -4.34
CA ASP A 37 0.37 -6.59 -3.89
C ASP A 37 0.27 -6.70 -2.35
N PHE A 38 0.89 -5.76 -1.62
CA PHE A 38 0.78 -5.73 -0.15
C PHE A 38 -0.65 -5.47 0.32
N SER A 39 -1.35 -4.56 -0.36
CA SER A 39 -2.73 -4.18 -0.01
C SER A 39 -3.67 -5.37 -0.18
N GLU A 40 -3.56 -6.05 -1.33
CA GLU A 40 -4.34 -7.25 -1.65
C GLU A 40 -4.05 -8.38 -0.67
N LEU A 41 -2.77 -8.64 -0.37
CA LEU A 41 -2.34 -9.66 0.58
C LEU A 41 -2.94 -9.44 1.98
N ILE A 42 -2.91 -8.22 2.50
CA ILE A 42 -3.44 -7.91 3.84
C ILE A 42 -4.98 -7.98 3.83
N GLU A 43 -5.63 -7.53 2.77
CA GLU A 43 -7.08 -7.63 2.63
C GLU A 43 -7.53 -9.09 2.61
N SER A 44 -6.94 -9.94 1.76
CA SER A 44 -7.27 -11.37 1.70
C SER A 44 -6.91 -12.09 3.00
N PHE A 45 -5.82 -11.68 3.67
CA PHE A 45 -5.38 -12.25 4.95
C PHE A 45 -6.39 -11.97 6.06
N SER A 46 -6.83 -10.71 6.16
CA SER A 46 -7.81 -10.27 7.15
C SER A 46 -9.13 -11.03 7.00
N LYS A 47 -9.60 -11.24 5.76
CA LYS A 47 -10.81 -12.01 5.45
C LYS A 47 -10.64 -13.49 5.79
N LYS A 48 -9.53 -14.10 5.37
CA LYS A 48 -9.26 -15.54 5.58
C LYS A 48 -9.22 -15.90 7.06
N TYR A 49 -8.66 -15.03 7.89
CA TYR A 49 -8.45 -15.30 9.30
C TYR A 49 -9.36 -14.50 10.24
N ASP A 50 -10.35 -13.78 9.71
CA ASP A 50 -11.32 -13.00 10.49
C ASP A 50 -10.65 -12.06 11.50
N ILE A 51 -9.79 -11.18 10.97
CA ILE A 51 -8.97 -10.26 11.78
C ILE A 51 -9.64 -8.89 11.80
N ASP A 52 -9.81 -8.34 12.98
CA ASP A 52 -10.19 -6.94 13.18
C ASP A 52 -9.04 -6.01 12.75
N MET A 53 -9.32 -5.19 11.75
CA MET A 53 -8.40 -4.25 11.12
C MET A 53 -8.70 -2.79 11.49
N ASP A 54 -9.57 -2.51 12.47
CA ASP A 54 -9.98 -1.14 12.84
C ASP A 54 -8.79 -0.23 13.20
N SER A 55 -7.71 -0.83 13.73
CA SER A 55 -6.49 -0.10 14.07
C SER A 55 -5.47 0.00 12.94
N TYR A 56 -5.65 -0.72 11.83
CA TYR A 56 -4.66 -0.82 10.75
C TYR A 56 -4.47 0.49 10.00
N LEU A 57 -3.21 0.90 9.83
CA LEU A 57 -2.81 2.11 9.10
C LEU A 57 -1.83 1.75 7.98
N TRP A 58 -2.35 1.56 6.77
CA TRP A 58 -1.58 1.09 5.59
C TRP A 58 -0.29 1.89 5.34
N TYR A 59 -0.32 3.21 5.55
CA TYR A 59 0.77 4.13 5.25
C TYR A 59 1.99 3.97 6.17
N PHE A 60 1.91 3.13 7.20
CA PHE A 60 3.08 2.71 7.96
C PHE A 60 3.78 1.49 7.36
N HIS A 61 3.15 0.74 6.47
CA HIS A 61 3.62 -0.60 6.09
C HIS A 61 4.13 -0.68 4.66
N HIS A 62 3.53 0.05 3.74
CA HIS A 62 3.94 0.05 2.34
C HIS A 62 3.65 1.40 1.68
N ARG A 63 4.18 1.58 0.48
CA ARG A 63 3.93 2.75 -0.37
C ARG A 63 2.63 2.58 -1.16
N GLU A 64 2.05 3.68 -1.61
CA GLU A 64 1.01 3.63 -2.65
C GLU A 64 1.65 3.25 -3.98
N GLU A 65 0.93 2.47 -4.77
CA GLU A 65 1.27 2.20 -6.17
C GLU A 65 0.61 3.23 -7.10
N GLY A 66 1.27 3.49 -8.24
CA GLY A 66 0.75 4.38 -9.27
C GLY A 66 1.51 5.69 -9.48
N TRP A 67 1.10 6.42 -10.52
CA TRP A 67 1.78 7.63 -10.97
C TRP A 67 1.28 8.84 -10.18
N ASN A 68 2.10 9.31 -9.23
CA ASN A 68 1.81 10.49 -8.43
C ASN A 68 2.91 11.55 -8.57
N LEU A 69 2.82 12.39 -9.61
CA LEU A 69 3.78 13.49 -9.81
C LEU A 69 3.68 14.56 -8.71
N GLY A 70 2.49 14.74 -8.14
CA GLY A 70 2.27 15.59 -6.97
C GLY A 70 3.09 15.15 -5.75
N ALA A 71 3.42 13.87 -5.63
CA ALA A 71 4.27 13.34 -4.55
C ALA A 71 5.69 13.93 -4.55
N LEU A 72 6.16 14.48 -5.68
CA LEU A 72 7.44 15.17 -5.79
C LEU A 72 7.48 16.50 -5.02
N ILE A 73 6.30 17.11 -4.81
CA ILE A 73 6.16 18.42 -4.16
C ILE A 73 5.47 18.26 -2.79
N PHE A 74 4.46 17.42 -2.71
CA PHE A 74 3.66 17.18 -1.52
C PHE A 74 3.86 15.76 -1.03
N LYS A 75 4.44 15.61 0.18
CA LYS A 75 4.71 14.28 0.73
C LYS A 75 3.41 13.47 0.90
N PRO A 76 3.28 12.28 0.27
CA PRO A 76 2.14 11.40 0.48
C PRO A 76 2.16 10.83 1.92
N PRO A 77 1.06 10.22 2.41
CA PRO A 77 0.96 9.73 3.79
C PRO A 77 2.13 8.84 4.23
N TYR A 78 2.53 7.88 3.40
CA TYR A 78 3.61 6.94 3.70
C TYR A 78 4.99 7.61 3.82
N ALA A 79 5.18 8.78 3.20
CA ALA A 79 6.42 9.56 3.27
C ALA A 79 6.45 10.54 4.46
N GLN A 80 5.36 10.61 5.24
CA GLN A 80 5.25 11.46 6.42
C GLN A 80 5.49 10.71 7.74
N VAL A 81 5.58 9.38 7.69
CA VAL A 81 5.77 8.52 8.87
C VAL A 81 7.01 7.64 8.70
N LYS A 82 7.47 7.03 9.81
CA LYS A 82 8.53 6.02 9.77
C LYS A 82 7.87 4.66 9.51
N THR A 83 8.34 3.95 8.50
CA THR A 83 7.87 2.60 8.16
C THR A 83 8.00 1.64 9.33
N ILE A 84 6.96 0.84 9.54
CA ILE A 84 6.90 -0.30 10.46
C ILE A 84 6.78 -1.55 9.59
N PRO A 85 7.80 -2.40 9.52
CA PRO A 85 7.75 -3.59 8.69
C PRO A 85 6.69 -4.57 9.22
N VAL A 86 6.02 -5.25 8.29
CA VAL A 86 5.22 -6.43 8.60
C VAL A 86 6.08 -7.65 8.32
N THR A 87 5.99 -8.64 9.21
CA THR A 87 6.71 -9.91 9.11
C THR A 87 5.73 -11.07 9.27
N PRO A 88 6.10 -12.31 8.90
CA PRO A 88 5.28 -13.49 9.18
C PRO A 88 4.92 -13.65 10.66
N GLU A 89 5.76 -13.19 11.59
CA GLU A 89 5.42 -13.18 13.02
C GLU A 89 4.30 -12.19 13.37
N VAL A 90 4.28 -11.01 12.76
CA VAL A 90 3.18 -10.04 12.91
C VAL A 90 1.87 -10.65 12.38
N LEU A 91 1.92 -11.31 11.22
CA LEU A 91 0.75 -12.00 10.65
C LEU A 91 0.28 -13.14 11.57
N LEU A 92 1.21 -13.95 12.09
CA LEU A 92 0.89 -15.02 13.04
C LEU A 92 0.22 -14.47 14.30
N ALA A 93 0.75 -13.37 14.85
CA ALA A 93 0.16 -12.70 16.00
C ALA A 93 -1.27 -12.25 15.69
N ALA A 94 -1.48 -11.54 14.58
CA ALA A 94 -2.80 -11.07 14.15
C ALA A 94 -3.80 -12.22 13.98
N ALA A 95 -3.40 -13.31 13.33
CA ALA A 95 -4.25 -14.48 13.11
C ALA A 95 -4.61 -15.23 14.41
N LYS A 96 -3.71 -15.21 15.41
CA LYS A 96 -3.95 -15.80 16.73
C LYS A 96 -4.84 -14.92 17.61
N THR A 97 -4.64 -13.61 17.58
CA THR A 97 -5.38 -12.65 18.41
C THR A 97 -6.68 -12.17 17.78
N LYS A 98 -6.88 -12.43 16.48
CA LYS A 98 -8.02 -11.93 15.68
C LYS A 98 -8.11 -10.40 15.62
N VAL A 99 -7.00 -9.72 15.89
CA VAL A 99 -6.91 -8.25 15.90
C VAL A 99 -5.53 -7.86 15.39
N TRP A 100 -5.45 -6.82 14.57
CA TRP A 100 -4.20 -6.26 14.11
C TRP A 100 -3.30 -5.82 15.29
N PRO A 101 -2.09 -6.39 15.46
CA PRO A 101 -1.33 -6.27 16.70
C PRO A 101 -0.42 -5.04 16.77
N VAL A 102 -0.27 -4.30 15.66
CA VAL A 102 0.69 -3.19 15.58
C VAL A 102 0.15 -1.97 16.34
N LYS A 103 0.98 -1.45 17.25
CA LYS A 103 0.73 -0.17 17.92
C LYS A 103 1.48 0.92 17.19
N TYR A 104 0.75 1.92 16.71
CA TYR A 104 1.33 3.04 16.00
C TYR A 104 1.79 4.14 16.96
N PRO A 105 2.94 4.79 16.70
CA PRO A 105 3.33 5.97 17.46
C PRO A 105 2.33 7.09 17.25
N ASN A 106 2.27 8.04 18.20
CA ASN A 106 1.51 9.26 17.98
C ASN A 106 2.04 9.98 16.73
N HIS A 107 1.16 10.23 15.77
CA HIS A 107 1.50 10.82 14.49
C HIS A 107 0.38 11.76 14.06
N LYS A 108 0.73 12.73 13.22
CA LYS A 108 -0.23 13.66 12.63
C LYS A 108 0.08 13.80 11.16
N LEU A 109 -0.80 13.25 10.34
CA LEU A 109 -0.74 13.49 8.90
C LEU A 109 -1.17 14.93 8.61
N LYS A 110 -0.55 15.55 7.60
CA LYS A 110 -1.10 16.77 7.03
C LYS A 110 -2.49 16.44 6.44
N PRO A 111 -3.55 17.18 6.81
CA PRO A 111 -4.88 16.89 6.31
C PRO A 111 -4.95 17.14 4.80
N GLY A 112 -5.77 16.33 4.12
CA GLY A 112 -5.98 16.39 2.68
C GLY A 112 -4.97 15.60 1.85
N ARG A 113 -5.17 15.60 0.53
CA ARG A 113 -4.33 14.93 -0.48
C ARG A 113 -3.91 15.91 -1.59
N PRO A 114 -3.11 16.95 -1.27
CA PRO A 114 -2.68 17.94 -2.26
C PRO A 114 -1.81 17.33 -3.35
N ASP A 115 -1.13 16.22 -3.07
CA ASP A 115 -0.43 15.39 -4.04
C ASP A 115 -1.38 14.86 -5.13
N VAL A 116 -2.53 14.30 -4.71
CA VAL A 116 -3.55 13.79 -5.64
C VAL A 116 -4.24 14.93 -6.39
N LEU A 117 -4.57 16.03 -5.70
CA LEU A 117 -5.17 17.21 -6.32
C LEU A 117 -4.26 17.80 -7.41
N PHE A 118 -2.96 17.87 -7.16
CA PHE A 118 -1.99 18.34 -8.15
C PHE A 118 -2.02 17.48 -9.42
N ASN A 119 -2.04 16.15 -9.27
CA ASN A 119 -2.15 15.25 -10.43
C ASN A 119 -3.44 15.47 -11.20
N GLN A 120 -4.57 15.61 -10.50
CA GLN A 120 -5.88 15.84 -11.15
C GLN A 120 -5.88 17.13 -11.96
N VAL A 121 -5.33 18.22 -11.41
CA VAL A 121 -5.21 19.50 -12.12
C VAL A 121 -4.27 19.37 -13.32
N LEU A 122 -3.13 18.69 -13.15
CA LEU A 122 -2.15 18.51 -14.22
C LEU A 122 -2.71 17.69 -15.38
N PHE A 123 -3.22 16.48 -15.11
CA PHE A 123 -3.76 15.59 -16.14
C PHE A 123 -5.07 16.14 -16.73
N GLY A 124 -5.94 16.73 -15.91
CA GLY A 124 -7.15 17.42 -16.39
C GLY A 124 -6.81 18.59 -17.30
N GLY A 125 -5.79 19.39 -16.95
CA GLY A 125 -5.31 20.48 -17.79
C GLY A 125 -4.76 20.01 -19.14
N ILE A 126 -3.95 18.95 -19.14
CA ILE A 126 -3.42 18.33 -20.38
C ILE A 126 -4.58 17.83 -21.27
N ALA A 127 -5.57 17.15 -20.68
CA ALA A 127 -6.72 16.65 -21.43
C ALA A 127 -7.55 17.79 -22.05
N ILE A 128 -7.84 18.85 -21.30
CA ILE A 128 -8.55 20.04 -21.80
C ILE A 128 -7.76 20.69 -22.94
N PHE A 129 -6.45 20.86 -22.77
CA PHE A 129 -5.59 21.44 -23.79
C PHE A 129 -5.58 20.61 -25.08
N GLY A 130 -5.50 19.27 -24.98
CA GLY A 130 -5.60 18.37 -26.12
C GLY A 130 -6.93 18.48 -26.86
N VAL A 131 -8.05 18.60 -26.13
CA VAL A 131 -9.38 18.82 -26.74
C VAL A 131 -9.44 20.17 -27.47
N VAL A 132 -8.86 21.23 -26.91
CA VAL A 132 -8.82 22.55 -27.55
C VAL A 132 -8.03 22.50 -28.87
N ILE A 133 -6.86 21.85 -28.88
CA ILE A 133 -6.07 21.65 -30.11
C ILE A 133 -6.88 20.87 -31.13
N TRP A 134 -7.48 19.74 -30.74
CA TRP A 134 -8.27 18.90 -31.64
C TRP A 134 -9.46 19.67 -32.27
N LEU A 135 -10.16 20.49 -31.47
CA LEU A 135 -11.25 21.33 -31.96
C LEU A 135 -10.75 22.39 -32.96
N PHE A 136 -9.58 22.97 -32.70
CA PHE A 136 -8.98 23.97 -33.59
C PHE A 136 -8.55 23.36 -34.93
N GLU A 137 -7.92 22.18 -34.91
CA GLU A 137 -7.54 21.43 -36.11
C GLU A 137 -8.77 21.02 -36.94
N ARG A 138 -9.81 20.49 -36.27
CA ARG A 138 -11.06 20.09 -36.93
C ARG A 138 -11.79 21.25 -37.60
N ASN A 139 -11.76 22.44 -37.01
CA ASN A 139 -12.39 23.63 -37.59
C ASN A 139 -11.53 24.31 -38.66
N SER A 140 -10.27 23.90 -38.80
CA SER A 140 -9.32 24.40 -39.80
C SER A 140 -9.21 23.49 -41.04
N THR A 141 -10.00 22.41 -41.09
CA THR A 141 -10.15 21.47 -42.22
C THR A 141 -11.54 21.56 -42.83
#